data_AF-A0A6G5R3E5-F1
#
_entry.id   AF-A0A6G5R3E5-F1
#
_cell.length_a   1.000
_cell.length_b   1.000
_cell.length_c   1.000
_cell.angle_alpha   90.00
_cell.angle_beta   90.00
_cell.angle_gamma   90.00
#
_symmetry.space_group_name_H-M   'P 1'
#
loop_
_entity.id
_entity.type
_entity.pdbx_description
1 polymer ?
#
loop_
_entity_poly.entity_id
_entity_poly.type
_entity_poly.pdbx_seq_one_letter_code
_entity_poly.pdbx_strand_id
1 'polypeptide(L)'
;MFLNKKASASMLTKFASISFAALVGLSLTVSSASADHARGQKLYLKFMKDATGIKGDAFAAQHTMAEWKNLCSNEGAGFIDEYSKKYPGAADFLKGPQFKKFQPDICDFVIHYAKDSGNVPSC
;
A
#
# COMPACT_ATOMS: atom_id res chain seq x y z
N MET A 1 -41.37 -28.48 -30.87
CA MET A 1 -41.17 -29.13 -29.56
C MET A 1 -39.84 -28.58 -29.01
N PHE A 2 -39.89 -27.54 -28.18
CA PHE A 2 -39.71 -27.60 -26.71
C PHE A 2 -38.33 -28.18 -26.35
N LEU A 3 -37.41 -27.57 -25.58
CA LEU A 3 -37.49 -26.55 -24.54
C LEU A 3 -36.07 -25.98 -24.25
N ASN A 4 -36.06 -24.71 -23.89
CA ASN A 4 -35.07 -24.02 -23.08
C ASN A 4 -35.30 -24.38 -21.59
N LYS A 5 -34.25 -24.78 -20.84
CA LYS A 5 -34.07 -24.62 -19.36
C LYS A 5 -32.79 -25.38 -18.95
N LYS A 6 -31.71 -24.74 -18.52
CA LYS A 6 -31.45 -24.10 -17.20
C LYS A 6 -31.27 -25.13 -16.07
N ALA A 7 -30.02 -25.31 -15.62
CA ALA A 7 -29.56 -25.49 -14.22
C ALA A 7 -28.16 -26.13 -14.26
N SER A 8 -27.06 -25.41 -14.02
CA SER A 8 -26.60 -24.85 -12.73
C SER A 8 -26.09 -25.91 -11.76
N ALA A 9 -24.77 -26.10 -11.75
CA ALA A 9 -23.95 -26.35 -10.55
C ALA A 9 -22.47 -26.22 -10.99
N SER A 10 -21.89 -25.03 -10.93
CA SER A 10 -21.14 -24.55 -9.76
C SER A 10 -20.01 -25.49 -9.38
N MET A 11 -18.84 -25.28 -9.99
CA MET A 11 -17.55 -25.30 -9.30
C MET A 11 -16.49 -24.89 -10.32
N LEU A 12 -15.87 -23.74 -10.09
CA LEU A 12 -14.43 -23.50 -10.22
C LEU A 12 -14.20 -21.99 -10.25
N THR A 13 -14.36 -21.43 -9.07
CA THR A 13 -13.60 -20.27 -8.59
C THR A 13 -12.12 -20.48 -8.89
N LYS A 14 -11.63 -19.96 -10.02
CA LYS A 14 -10.25 -19.52 -10.19
C LYS A 14 -10.29 -18.35 -11.15
N PHE A 15 -10.46 -17.16 -10.58
CA PHE A 15 -10.26 -15.90 -11.28
C PHE A 15 -8.96 -16.01 -12.08
N ALA A 16 -9.12 -15.89 -13.39
CA ALA A 16 -8.05 -15.94 -14.35
C ALA A 16 -6.91 -15.04 -13.88
N SER A 17 -5.72 -15.63 -13.86
CA SER A 17 -4.44 -15.02 -13.57
C SER A 17 -4.28 -13.74 -14.40
N ILE A 18 -4.39 -12.57 -13.78
CA ILE A 18 -4.08 -11.29 -14.41
C ILE A 18 -2.55 -11.18 -14.44
N SER A 19 -1.94 -11.63 -15.53
CA SER A 19 -0.54 -11.33 -15.83
C SER A 19 -0.46 -9.89 -16.33
N PHE A 20 -0.24 -8.93 -15.43
CA PHE A 20 0.12 -7.56 -15.80
C PHE A 20 1.64 -7.46 -15.93
N ALA A 21 2.16 -7.86 -17.09
CA ALA A 21 3.56 -7.65 -17.44
C ALA A 21 3.74 -6.20 -17.93
N ALA A 22 3.97 -5.27 -17.00
CA ALA A 22 4.48 -3.94 -17.31
C ALA A 22 5.90 -3.82 -16.76
N LEU A 23 6.88 -4.21 -17.57
CA LEU A 23 8.29 -4.09 -17.26
C LEU A 23 8.72 -2.64 -17.50
N VAL A 24 8.65 -1.81 -16.46
CA VAL A 24 9.24 -0.45 -16.47
C VAL A 24 10.52 -0.51 -15.66
N GLY A 25 11.65 -0.51 -16.37
CA GLY A 25 12.98 -0.35 -15.78
C GLY A 25 13.14 1.06 -15.24
N LEU A 26 12.91 1.24 -13.94
CA LEU A 26 13.21 2.49 -13.24
C LEU A 26 14.30 2.22 -12.20
N SER A 27 15.56 2.34 -12.65
CA SER A 27 16.73 2.37 -11.78
C SER A 27 16.78 3.69 -11.01
N LEU A 28 15.92 3.83 -10.00
CA LEU A 28 16.05 4.90 -9.01
C LEU A 28 16.92 4.38 -7.87
N THR A 29 18.20 4.74 -7.89
CA THR A 29 19.09 4.61 -6.73
C THR A 29 18.66 5.65 -5.70
N VAL A 30 17.65 5.32 -4.90
CA VAL A 30 17.29 6.10 -3.72
C VAL A 30 18.40 5.91 -2.69
N SER A 31 19.23 6.94 -2.52
CA SER A 31 20.18 6.99 -1.41
C SER A 31 19.38 7.16 -0.12
N SER A 32 19.12 6.05 0.59
CA SER A 32 18.42 6.02 1.86
C SER A 32 19.34 6.59 2.95
N ALA A 33 19.31 7.92 3.10
CA ALA A 33 19.81 8.56 4.31
C ALA A 33 18.91 8.12 5.50
N SER A 34 19.22 6.97 6.08
CA SER A 34 18.75 6.49 7.39
C SER A 34 17.22 6.58 7.62
N ALA A 35 16.40 6.14 6.66
CA ALA A 35 15.00 5.83 6.94
C ALA A 35 14.95 4.50 7.70
N ASP A 36 14.16 4.43 8.77
CA ASP A 36 14.09 3.26 9.64
C ASP A 36 12.67 2.70 9.60
N HIS A 37 12.50 1.57 8.90
CA HIS A 37 11.21 0.88 8.79
C HIS A 37 10.53 0.61 10.15
N ALA A 38 11.28 0.40 11.24
CA ALA A 38 10.71 0.20 12.57
C ALA A 38 10.18 1.52 13.17
N ARG A 39 10.87 2.65 12.96
CA ARG A 39 10.32 3.99 13.26
C ARG A 39 9.09 4.28 12.41
N GLY A 40 9.14 4.01 11.12
CA GLY A 40 8.01 4.17 10.18
C GLY A 40 6.78 3.39 10.60
N GLN A 41 6.97 2.13 11.02
CA GLN A 41 5.91 1.28 11.56
C GLN A 41 5.30 1.87 12.82
N LYS A 42 6.11 2.32 13.79
CA LYS A 42 5.60 2.95 15.02
C LYS A 42 4.80 4.22 14.73
N LEU A 43 5.25 5.03 13.76
CA LEU A 43 4.55 6.23 13.32
C LEU A 43 3.22 5.89 12.66
N TYR A 44 3.20 4.89 11.77
CA TYR A 44 1.97 4.37 11.18
C TYR A 44 0.98 3.91 12.27
N LEU A 45 1.44 3.11 13.23
CA LEU A 45 0.59 2.61 14.32
C LEU A 45 0.03 3.74 15.20
N LYS A 46 0.79 4.82 15.38
CA LYS A 46 0.40 5.96 16.23
C LYS A 46 -0.59 6.91 15.56
N PHE A 47 -0.45 7.15 14.26
CA PHE A 47 -1.22 8.18 13.55
C PHE A 47 -2.21 7.62 12.52
N MET A 48 -1.88 6.51 11.88
CA MET A 48 -2.68 5.95 10.79
C MET A 48 -3.56 4.79 11.22
N LYS A 49 -3.12 3.90 12.12
CA LYS A 49 -3.89 2.70 12.52
C LYS A 49 -5.30 3.02 13.01
N ASP A 50 -5.43 4.02 13.88
CA ASP A 50 -6.74 4.41 14.44
C ASP A 50 -7.62 5.06 13.35
N ALA A 51 -7.01 5.91 12.52
CA ALA A 51 -7.70 6.61 11.45
C ALA A 51 -8.12 5.71 10.27
N THR A 52 -7.33 4.67 9.96
CA THR A 52 -7.60 3.73 8.85
C THR A 52 -8.33 2.47 9.31
N GLY A 53 -8.19 2.10 10.59
CA GLY A 53 -8.65 0.81 11.11
C GLY A 53 -7.82 -0.39 10.64
N ILE A 54 -6.71 -0.17 9.92
CA ILE A 54 -5.91 -1.23 9.29
C ILE A 54 -4.58 -1.39 10.02
N LYS A 55 -4.20 -2.63 10.29
CA LYS A 55 -2.87 -2.96 10.84
C LYS A 55 -1.75 -2.66 9.84
N GLY A 56 -0.54 -2.39 10.32
CA GLY A 56 0.57 -1.98 9.47
C GLY A 56 0.96 -3.01 8.40
N ASP A 57 0.87 -4.31 8.73
CA ASP A 57 1.13 -5.43 7.82
C ASP A 57 0.13 -5.44 6.64
N ALA A 58 -1.17 -5.41 6.94
CA ALA A 58 -2.21 -5.38 5.94
C ALA A 58 -2.19 -4.09 5.12
N PHE A 59 -1.77 -2.97 5.74
CA PHE A 59 -1.62 -1.69 5.06
C PHE A 59 -0.48 -1.75 4.03
N ALA A 60 0.73 -2.14 4.45
CA ALA A 60 1.89 -2.25 3.58
C ALA A 60 1.66 -3.29 2.46
N ALA A 61 0.90 -4.36 2.73
CA ALA A 61 0.53 -5.36 1.74
C ALA A 61 -0.52 -4.90 0.70
N GLN A 62 -1.09 -3.69 0.81
CA GLN A 62 -2.05 -3.19 -0.19
C GLN A 62 -1.42 -2.96 -1.57
N HIS A 63 -0.16 -2.51 -1.59
CA HIS A 63 0.56 -2.14 -2.80
C HIS A 63 1.90 -2.88 -2.91
N THR A 64 2.46 -2.93 -4.12
CA THR A 64 3.80 -3.47 -4.36
C THR A 64 4.88 -2.43 -4.02
N MET A 65 6.14 -2.84 -3.92
CA MET A 65 7.27 -1.93 -3.68
C MET A 65 7.31 -0.81 -4.73
N ALA A 66 7.03 -1.14 -6.00
CA ALA A 66 7.02 -0.18 -7.09
C ALA A 66 5.86 0.82 -6.96
N GLU A 67 4.65 0.32 -6.67
CA GLU A 67 3.47 1.17 -6.46
C GLU A 67 3.67 2.09 -5.23
N TRP A 68 4.21 1.56 -4.13
CA TRP A 68 4.54 2.36 -2.97
C TRP A 68 5.58 3.43 -3.27
N LYS A 69 6.64 3.11 -4.01
CA LYS A 69 7.62 4.11 -4.46
C LYS A 69 6.96 5.20 -5.30
N ASN A 70 6.02 4.85 -6.16
CA ASN A 70 5.27 5.81 -6.96
C ASN A 70 4.38 6.70 -6.08
N LEU A 71 3.60 6.11 -5.16
CA LEU A 71 2.76 6.84 -4.20
C LEU A 71 3.58 7.77 -3.28
N CYS A 72 4.77 7.32 -2.87
CA CYS A 72 5.72 8.05 -2.05
C CYS A 72 6.58 9.05 -2.83
N SER A 73 6.50 9.06 -4.16
CA SER A 73 7.17 10.06 -4.99
C SER A 73 6.50 11.42 -4.81
N ASN A 74 7.19 12.50 -5.24
CA ASN A 74 6.70 13.87 -5.10
C ASN A 74 6.26 14.20 -3.66
N GLU A 75 7.13 13.94 -2.68
CA GLU A 75 6.84 14.14 -1.24
C GLU A 75 5.61 13.35 -0.73
N GLY A 76 5.25 12.24 -1.38
CA GLY A 76 4.08 11.45 -1.02
C GLY A 76 2.76 12.04 -1.50
N ALA A 77 2.74 12.91 -2.52
CA ALA A 77 1.50 13.52 -3.01
C ALA A 77 0.44 12.47 -3.41
N GLY A 78 0.84 11.38 -4.07
CA GLY A 78 -0.06 10.28 -4.43
C GLY A 78 -0.60 9.55 -3.20
N PHE A 79 0.28 9.27 -2.23
CA PHE A 79 -0.09 8.72 -0.93
C PHE A 79 -1.12 9.60 -0.21
N ILE A 80 -0.87 10.91 -0.13
CA ILE A 80 -1.78 11.86 0.53
C ILE A 80 -3.13 11.89 -0.18
N ASP A 81 -3.14 12.00 -1.52
CA ASP A 81 -4.38 12.09 -2.29
C ASP A 81 -5.25 10.83 -2.11
N GLU A 82 -4.68 9.64 -2.29
CA GLU A 82 -5.40 8.37 -2.16
C GLU A 82 -5.90 8.15 -0.74
N TYR A 83 -5.01 8.28 0.26
CA TYR A 83 -5.32 7.91 1.63
C TYR A 83 -6.13 8.98 2.37
N SER A 84 -6.01 10.27 2.03
CA SER A 84 -6.87 11.30 2.61
C SER A 84 -8.30 11.25 2.09
N LYS A 85 -8.52 10.78 0.85
CA LYS A 85 -9.86 10.52 0.30
C LYS A 85 -10.48 9.27 0.90
N LYS A 86 -9.70 8.19 1.03
CA LYS A 86 -10.16 6.90 1.56
C LYS A 86 -10.38 6.94 3.08
N TYR A 87 -9.55 7.70 3.80
CA TYR A 87 -9.60 7.83 5.26
C TYR A 87 -9.59 9.31 5.65
N PRO A 88 -10.76 9.95 5.73
CA PRO A 88 -10.86 11.35 6.11
C PRO A 88 -10.28 11.61 7.52
N GLY A 89 -10.33 10.64 8.43
CA GLY A 89 -9.71 10.74 9.76
C GLY A 89 -8.18 10.81 9.75
N ALA A 90 -7.53 10.37 8.66
CA ALA A 90 -6.08 10.48 8.48
C ALA A 90 -5.70 11.76 7.72
N ALA A 91 -6.66 12.46 7.11
CA ALA A 91 -6.38 13.57 6.20
C ALA A 91 -5.62 14.72 6.86
N ASP A 92 -5.96 15.07 8.10
CA ASP A 92 -5.26 16.12 8.87
C ASP A 92 -3.78 15.77 9.11
N PHE A 93 -3.49 14.51 9.45
CA PHE A 93 -2.12 14.04 9.60
C PHE A 93 -1.38 14.07 8.26
N LEU A 94 -1.99 13.48 7.22
CA LEU A 94 -1.40 13.31 5.88
C LEU A 94 -1.10 14.63 5.18
N LYS A 95 -2.00 15.61 5.28
CA LYS A 95 -1.82 16.96 4.70
C LYS A 95 -0.99 17.87 5.62
N GLY A 96 -0.74 17.43 6.85
CA GLY A 96 -0.01 18.18 7.86
C GLY A 96 1.51 18.20 7.66
N PRO A 97 2.20 19.15 8.28
CA PRO A 97 3.67 19.24 8.24
C PRO A 97 4.35 18.07 8.96
N GLN A 98 3.63 17.36 9.84
CA GLN A 98 4.13 16.16 10.51
C GLN A 98 4.33 15.02 9.53
N PHE A 99 3.39 14.79 8.61
CA PHE A 99 3.55 13.76 7.59
C PHE A 99 4.79 14.04 6.75
N LYS A 100 5.05 15.27 6.29
CA LYS A 100 6.28 15.59 5.55
C LYS A 100 7.58 15.18 6.27
N LYS A 101 7.64 15.31 7.60
CA LYS A 101 8.80 14.87 8.41
C LYS A 101 8.91 13.35 8.52
N PHE A 102 7.77 12.67 8.62
CA PHE A 102 7.68 11.23 8.84
C PHE A 102 7.53 10.42 7.54
N GLN A 103 7.23 11.09 6.43
CA GLN A 103 7.03 10.52 5.11
C GLN A 103 8.18 9.61 4.69
N PRO A 104 9.48 9.99 4.81
CA PRO A 104 10.56 9.07 4.46
C PRO A 104 10.54 7.78 5.30
N ASP A 105 10.30 7.87 6.63
CA ASP A 105 10.23 6.69 7.49
C ASP A 105 8.99 5.82 7.20
N ILE A 106 7.81 6.43 6.99
CA ILE A 106 6.57 5.72 6.67
C ILE A 106 6.67 5.06 5.28
N CYS A 107 7.25 5.75 4.30
CA CYS A 107 7.49 5.23 2.97
C CYS A 107 8.47 4.07 2.98
N ASP A 108 9.56 4.17 3.73
CA ASP A 108 10.50 3.06 3.91
C ASP A 108 9.81 1.85 4.53
N PHE A 109 8.98 2.06 5.56
CA PHE A 109 8.16 1.00 6.16
C PHE A 109 7.25 0.29 5.15
N VAL A 110 6.43 1.03 4.37
CA VAL A 110 5.48 0.39 3.45
C VAL A 110 6.16 -0.25 2.25
N ILE A 111 7.30 0.29 1.79
CA ILE A 111 8.12 -0.33 0.73
C ILE A 111 8.80 -1.60 1.26
N HIS A 112 9.35 -1.55 2.47
CA HIS A 112 10.07 -2.67 3.08
C HIS A 112 9.15 -3.85 3.41
N TYR A 113 7.87 -3.61 3.65
CA TYR A 113 6.87 -4.65 3.91
C TYR A 113 5.80 -4.73 2.82
N ALA A 114 6.12 -4.26 1.62
CA ALA A 114 5.23 -4.31 0.48
C ALA A 114 4.86 -5.75 0.12
N LYS A 115 3.76 -5.92 -0.60
CA LYS A 115 3.22 -7.24 -0.98
C LYS A 115 4.23 -8.17 -1.65
N ASP A 116 5.11 -7.64 -2.49
CA ASP A 116 6.13 -8.37 -3.26
C ASP A 116 7.53 -8.31 -2.62
N SER A 117 7.68 -7.68 -1.45
CA SER A 117 8.97 -7.57 -0.77
C SER A 117 9.50 -8.92 -0.28
N GLY A 118 8.60 -9.90 -0.06
CA GLY A 118 8.94 -11.15 0.62
C GLY A 118 9.19 -10.97 2.13
N ASN A 119 9.24 -9.72 2.60
CA ASN A 119 9.35 -9.37 4.01
C ASN A 119 7.95 -9.22 4.61
N VAL A 120 7.65 -10.06 5.61
CA VAL A 120 6.38 -10.00 6.34
C VAL A 120 6.68 -9.40 7.72
N PRO A 121 6.08 -8.26 8.09
CA PRO A 121 6.30 -7.69 9.40
C PRO A 121 5.64 -8.62 10.44
N SER A 122 6.42 -9.08 11.43
CA SER A 122 5.86 -9.78 12.59
C SER A 122 5.17 -8.75 13.48
N CYS A 123 3.89 -8.44 13.22
CA CYS A 123 3.12 -7.40 13.90
C CYS A 123 1.71 -7.82 14.27
#